data_AF-A0AA90VGS0-F1
#
_entry.id   AF-A0AA90VGS0-F1
#
_cell.length_a   1.000
_cell.length_b   1.000
_cell.length_c   1.000
_cell.angle_alpha   90.00
_cell.angle_beta   90.00
_cell.angle_gamma   90.00
#
_symmetry.space_group_name_H-M   'P 1'
#
loop_
_entity.id
_entity.type
_entity.pdbx_description
1 polymer ?
#
loop_
_entity_poly.entity_id
_entity_poly.type
_entity_poly.pdbx_seq_one_letter_code
_entity_poly.pdbx_strand_id
1 'polypeptide(L)' 'MDRNNICTKKELAFYIKADYMMGYGKWKPSFITRIKEIIFPNRIYKYLVFMRKANYYSHFSLLSLGGKIHLL' A
#
# COMPACT_ATOMS: atom_id res chain seq x y z
N MET A 1 17.53 -13.87 2.40
CA MET A 1 16.09 -13.95 2.08
C MET A 1 15.39 -12.85 2.86
N ASP A 2 15.02 -11.75 2.20
CA ASP A 2 14.33 -10.62 2.84
C ASP A 2 12.90 -11.03 3.26
N ARG A 3 12.69 -11.15 4.57
CA ARG A 3 11.45 -11.65 5.20
C ARG A 3 10.28 -10.65 5.17
N ASN A 4 10.39 -9.54 4.43
CA ASN A 4 9.44 -8.41 4.49
C ASN A 4 8.81 -8.06 3.13
N ASN A 5 8.91 -8.96 2.14
CA ASN A 5 8.38 -8.69 0.81
C ASN A 5 6.85 -8.87 0.81
N ILE A 6 6.14 -7.86 0.33
CA ILE A 6 4.69 -7.90 0.18
C ILE A 6 4.42 -8.50 -1.20
N CYS A 7 3.91 -9.72 -1.27
CA CYS A 7 3.81 -10.46 -2.55
C CYS A 7 2.39 -10.44 -3.11
N THR A 8 1.38 -10.29 -2.25
CA THR A 8 -0.03 -10.33 -2.65
C THR A 8 -0.77 -9.02 -2.38
N LYS A 9 -1.82 -8.75 -3.17
CA LYS A 9 -2.72 -7.61 -2.93
C LYS A 9 -3.41 -7.69 -1.56
N LYS A 10 -3.68 -8.91 -1.07
CA LYS A 10 -4.31 -9.15 0.24
C LYS A 10 -3.37 -8.72 1.37
N GLU A 11 -2.10 -9.10 1.31
CA GLU A 11 -1.07 -8.65 2.26
C GLU A 11 -0.89 -7.15 2.23
N LEU A 12 -0.78 -6.54 1.03
CA LEU A 12 -0.68 -5.09 0.90
C LEU A 12 -1.85 -4.37 1.58
N ALA A 13 -3.08 -4.83 1.33
CA ALA A 13 -4.27 -4.27 1.95
C ALA A 13 -4.30 -4.46 3.47
N PHE A 14 -3.80 -5.59 3.97
CA PHE A 14 -3.68 -5.84 5.40
C PHE A 14 -2.67 -4.90 6.06
N TYR A 15 -1.47 -4.74 5.49
CA TYR A 15 -0.45 -3.84 6.03
C TYR A 15 -0.89 -2.38 6.07
N ILE A 16 -1.55 -1.90 5.00
CA ILE A 16 -2.09 -0.53 4.99
C ILE A 16 -3.15 -0.34 6.09
N LYS A 17 -4.01 -1.34 6.33
CA LYS A 17 -5.01 -1.27 7.41
C LYS A 17 -4.37 -1.34 8.79
N ALA A 18 -3.33 -2.16 8.96
CA ALA A 18 -2.58 -2.23 10.21
C ALA A 18 -1.88 -0.89 10.51
N ASP A 19 -1.20 -0.30 9.53
CA ASP A 19 -0.56 1.02 9.66
C ASP A 19 -1.61 2.11 10.00
N TYR A 20 -2.79 2.04 9.40
CA TYR A 20 -3.91 2.93 9.73
C TYR A 20 -4.45 2.70 11.15
N MET A 21 -4.58 1.45 11.61
CA MET A 21 -5.01 1.14 12.97
C MET A 21 -3.99 1.59 14.03
N MET A 22 -2.70 1.44 13.76
CA MET A 22 -1.65 1.93 14.66
C MET A 22 -1.62 3.45 14.72
N GLY A 23 -1.82 4.14 13.59
CA GLY A 23 -1.81 5.60 13.55
C GLY A 23 -3.08 6.27 14.07
N TYR A 24 -4.25 5.62 13.96
CA TYR A 24 -5.56 6.24 14.21
C TYR A 24 -6.50 5.43 15.13
N GLY A 25 -6.08 4.25 15.60
CA GLY A 25 -6.88 3.39 16.47
C GLY A 25 -8.11 2.76 15.79
N LYS A 26 -8.21 2.80 14.46
CA LYS A 26 -9.40 2.37 13.70
C LYS A 26 -9.00 1.52 12.50
N TRP A 27 -9.83 0.56 12.10
CA TRP A 27 -9.53 -0.34 10.96
C TRP A 27 -9.86 0.26 9.58
N LYS A 28 -10.72 1.28 9.53
CA LYS A 28 -11.11 1.97 8.29
C LYS A 28 -11.35 3.46 8.52
N PRO A 29 -11.02 4.32 7.55
CA PRO A 29 -11.42 5.72 7.61
C PRO A 29 -12.93 5.84 7.47
N SER A 30 -13.52 6.74 8.25
CA SER A 30 -14.89 7.17 8.03
C SER A 30 -14.95 8.13 6.84
N PHE A 31 -16.14 8.34 6.29
CA PHE A 31 -16.35 9.32 5.23
C PHE A 31 -15.86 10.73 5.61
N ILE A 32 -16.08 11.12 6.87
CA ILE A 32 -15.59 12.40 7.41
C ILE A 32 -14.07 12.45 7.43
N THR A 33 -13.39 11.36 7.84
CA THR A 33 -11.92 11.30 7.83
C THR A 33 -11.36 11.40 6.41
N ARG A 34 -12.01 10.78 5.42
CA ARG A 34 -11.63 10.91 4.01
C ARG A 34 -11.69 12.35 3.51
N ILE A 35 -12.75 13.10 3.88
CA ILE A 35 -12.87 14.52 3.51
C ILE A 35 -11.80 15.35 4.23
N LYS A 36 -11.54 15.08 5.51
CA LYS A 36 -10.47 15.74 6.27
C LYS A 36 -9.09 15.51 5.64
N GLU A 37 -8.80 14.34 5.10
CA GLU A 37 -7.53 14.06 4.41
C GLU A 37 -7.34 14.84 3.09
N ILE A 38 -8.41 15.36 2.49
CA ILE A 38 -8.33 16.23 1.30
C ILE A 38 -7.89 17.63 1.73
N ILE A 39 -8.44 18.15 2.83
CA ILE A 39 -8.19 19.51 3.32
C ILE A 39 -6.88 19.58 4.11
N PHE A 40 -6.62 18.59 4.97
CA PHE A 40 -5.40 18.45 5.77
C PHE A 40 -4.78 17.07 5.55
N PRO A 41 -3.97 16.89 4.50
CA PRO A 41 -3.41 15.59 4.18
C PRO A 41 -2.39 15.15 5.24
N ASN A 42 -2.60 13.98 5.84
CA ASN A 42 -1.58 13.36 6.68
C ASN A 42 -0.44 12.83 5.79
N ARG A 43 0.64 13.61 5.68
CA ARG A 43 1.81 13.29 4.87
C ARG A 43 2.56 12.05 5.39
N ILE A 44 2.60 11.83 6.70
CA ILE A 44 3.26 10.68 7.33
C ILE A 44 2.54 9.39 6.94
N TYR A 45 1.22 9.36 7.09
CA TYR A 45 0.42 8.20 6.69
C TYR A 45 0.52 7.93 5.19
N LYS A 46 0.45 8.97 4.34
CA LYS A 46 0.63 8.83 2.89
C LYS A 46 2.00 8.25 2.55
N TYR A 47 3.06 8.71 3.21
CA TYR A 47 4.41 8.19 3.01
C TYR A 47 4.49 6.69 3.34
N LEU A 48 3.93 6.25 4.46
CA LEU A 48 3.86 4.82 4.82
C LEU A 48 3.13 4.00 3.76
N VAL A 49 1.97 4.48 3.29
CA VAL A 49 1.23 3.81 2.21
C VAL A 49 2.06 3.71 0.92
N PHE A 50 2.79 4.76 0.56
CA PHE A 50 3.66 4.72 -0.62
C PHE A 50 4.82 3.74 -0.46
N MET A 51 5.45 3.67 0.71
CA MET A 51 6.50 2.69 0.98
C MET A 51 5.99 1.25 0.84
N ARG A 52 4.81 0.93 1.40
CA ARG A 52 4.19 -0.40 1.28
C ARG A 52 3.88 -0.75 -0.18
N LYS A 53 3.37 0.21 -0.95
CA LYS A 53 3.13 0.05 -2.39
C LYS A 53 4.43 -0.14 -3.17
N ALA A 54 5.45 0.65 -2.88
CA ALA A 54 6.75 0.54 -3.55
C ALA A 54 7.36 -0.86 -3.34
N ASN A 55 7.32 -1.39 -2.12
CA ASN A 55 7.77 -2.75 -1.81
C ASN A 55 6.93 -3.82 -2.53
N TYR A 56 5.60 -3.62 -2.62
CA TYR A 56 4.74 -4.52 -3.39
C TYR A 56 5.09 -4.50 -4.88
N TYR A 57 5.23 -3.32 -5.48
CA TYR A 57 5.50 -3.18 -6.91
C TYR A 57 6.94 -3.51 -7.30
N SER A 58 7.92 -3.33 -6.42
CA SER A 58 9.30 -3.76 -6.67
C SER A 58 9.43 -5.28 -6.80
N HIS A 59 8.52 -6.03 -6.17
CA HIS A 59 8.44 -7.48 -6.24
C HIS A 59 7.32 -7.99 -7.15
N PHE A 60 6.52 -7.08 -7.71
CA PHE A 60 5.46 -7.43 -8.65
C PHE A 60 6.07 -7.74 -10.00
N SER A 61 6.28 -9.03 -10.28
CA SER A 61 6.87 -9.46 -11.55
C SER A 61 5.99 -9.03 -12.73
N LEU A 62 6.62 -8.45 -13.76
CA LEU A 62 5.99 -8.03 -15.02
C LEU A 62 5.23 -9.19 -15.72
N LEU A 63 5.57 -10.44 -15.40
CA LEU A 63 4.88 -11.64 -15.86
C LEU A 63 3.43 -11.75 -15.35
N SER A 64 3.11 -11.13 -14.22
CA SER A 64 1.75 -11.09 -13.64
C SER A 64 0.77 -10.21 -14.44
N LEU A 65 1.25 -9.37 -15.36
CA LEU A 65 0.44 -8.45 -16.16
C LEU A 65 -0.05 -9.05 -17.49
N GLY A 66 0.27 -10.32 -17.78
CA GLY A 66 -0.23 -10.99 -18.99
C GLY A 66 0.39 -10.48 -20.29
N GLY A 67 1.65 -10.04 -20.26
CA GLY A 67 2.34 -9.51 -21.44
C GLY A 67 3.66 -10.23 -21.71
N LYS A 68 3.70 -11.01 -22.80
CA LYS A 68 4.93 -11.27 -23.53
C LYS A 68 5.57 -9.93 -23.88
N ILE A 69 6.68 -9.58 -23.25
CA ILE A 69 7.62 -8.65 -23.85
C ILE A 69 8.81 -9.51 -24.26
N HIS A 70 8.75 -9.99 -25.50
CA HIS A 70 9.95 -10.35 -26.25
C HIS A 70 10.71 -9.03 -26.43
N LEU A 71 11.69 -8.78 -25.58
CA LEU A 71 12.74 -7.82 -25.86
C LEU A 71 13.97 -8.64 -26.22
N LEU A 72 14.14 -8.77 -27.54
CA LEU A 72 15.34 -9.07 -28.32
C LEU A 72 16.32 -10.10 -27.72
#